data_AF-A0A7J7EY92-F1
#
_entry.id   AF-A0A7J7EY92-F1
#
_cell.length_a   1.000
_cell.length_b   1.000
_cell.length_c   1.000
_cell.angle_alpha   90.00
_cell.angle_beta   90.00
_cell.angle_gamma   90.00
#
_symmetry.space_group_name_H-M   'P 1'
#
loop_
_entity.id
_entity.type
_entity.pdbx_description
1 polymer ?
#
loop_
_entity_poly.entity_id
_entity_poly.type
_entity_poly.pdbx_seq_one_letter_code
_entity_poly.pdbx_strand_id
1 'polypeptide(L)'
;MWNELYQLTAFLVFRTASFSARMKHINLSFAACGFLGIYHLGAASALCRHGKQLLKDVKAFAGASAGSLVASVLLTAPEKIEKCNEFTYKFAEEVRGQPFGAVTPGYDFMARLRGGMESILPSNAHELAHDRLHVSITNTKTGENYLVSSFPSREDLIKVTGPHFTLEDISKC
;
A
#
# COMPACT_ATOMS: atom_id res chain seq x y z
N MET A 1 -50.53 18.02 1.50
CA MET A 1 -49.55 17.61 2.54
C MET A 1 -48.65 16.44 2.10
N TRP A 2 -49.10 15.50 1.26
CA TRP A 2 -48.29 14.36 0.80
C TRP A 2 -47.27 14.69 -0.31
N ASN A 3 -47.53 15.68 -1.17
CA ASN A 3 -46.63 16.04 -2.27
C ASN A 3 -45.29 16.65 -1.82
N GLU A 4 -45.24 17.34 -0.68
CA GLU A 4 -43.99 17.95 -0.19
C GLU A 4 -43.02 16.92 0.39
N LEU A 5 -43.52 15.86 1.04
CA LEU A 5 -42.70 14.77 1.55
C LEU A 5 -42.05 13.95 0.43
N TYR A 6 -42.75 13.72 -0.68
CA TYR A 6 -42.17 13.09 -1.89
C TYR A 6 -41.11 13.96 -2.56
N GLN A 7 -41.34 15.28 -2.61
CA GLN A 7 -40.34 16.21 -3.16
C GLN A 7 -39.11 16.30 -2.27
N LEU A 8 -39.27 16.33 -0.94
CA LEU A 8 -38.14 16.35 0.01
C LEU A 8 -37.34 15.04 -0.02
N THR A 9 -37.99 13.89 -0.08
CA THR A 9 -37.30 12.58 -0.22
C THR A 9 -36.60 12.46 -1.56
N ALA A 10 -37.22 12.89 -2.66
CA ALA A 10 -36.58 12.95 -3.97
C ALA A 10 -35.39 13.92 -3.96
N PHE A 11 -35.49 15.10 -3.34
CA PHE A 11 -34.39 16.06 -3.23
C PHE A 11 -33.22 15.53 -2.38
N LEU A 12 -33.52 14.81 -1.28
CA LEU A 12 -32.50 14.20 -0.44
C LEU A 12 -31.78 13.07 -1.19
N VAL A 13 -32.52 12.22 -1.90
CA VAL A 13 -31.99 11.13 -2.75
C VAL A 13 -31.21 11.69 -3.94
N PHE A 14 -31.67 12.78 -4.55
CA PHE A 14 -30.93 13.48 -5.59
C PHE A 14 -29.66 14.14 -5.06
N ARG A 15 -29.67 14.70 -3.84
CA ARG A 15 -28.45 15.24 -3.22
C ARG A 15 -27.44 14.15 -2.84
N THR A 16 -27.88 13.00 -2.34
CA THR A 16 -26.98 11.87 -2.04
C THR A 16 -26.45 11.22 -3.33
N ALA A 17 -27.29 11.07 -4.35
CA ALA A 17 -26.88 10.62 -5.68
C ALA A 17 -25.97 11.64 -6.39
N SER A 18 -26.22 12.93 -6.23
CA SER A 18 -25.42 14.02 -6.83
C SER A 18 -24.07 14.21 -6.13
N PHE A 19 -23.96 13.91 -4.84
CA PHE A 19 -22.66 13.86 -4.15
C PHE A 19 -21.80 12.69 -4.64
N SER A 20 -22.43 11.56 -4.99
CA SER A 20 -21.75 10.42 -5.62
C SER A 20 -21.34 10.68 -7.08
N ALA A 21 -21.97 11.63 -7.77
CA ALA A 21 -21.84 11.82 -9.22
C ALA A 21 -20.72 12.77 -9.68
N ARG A 22 -19.82 13.24 -8.81
CA ARG A 22 -18.69 14.13 -9.19
C ARG A 22 -17.37 13.90 -8.46
N MET A 23 -17.16 12.75 -7.83
CA MET A 23 -15.81 12.42 -7.35
C MET A 23 -14.93 12.01 -8.52
N LYS A 24 -14.09 12.97 -8.95
CA LYS A 24 -12.92 12.71 -9.79
C LYS A 24 -12.17 11.51 -9.20
N HIS A 25 -11.69 10.61 -10.05
CA HIS A 25 -10.90 9.44 -9.66
C HIS A 25 -9.94 9.76 -8.51
N ILE A 26 -10.03 9.00 -7.42
CA ILE A 26 -9.19 9.21 -6.25
C ILE A 26 -7.96 8.31 -6.40
N ASN A 27 -6.78 8.91 -6.24
CA ASN A 27 -5.52 8.18 -6.13
C ASN A 27 -4.98 8.39 -4.72
N LEU A 28 -4.58 7.31 -4.07
CA LEU A 28 -4.03 7.34 -2.72
C LEU A 28 -2.54 7.04 -2.77
N SER A 29 -1.71 7.91 -2.19
CA SER A 29 -0.26 7.74 -2.21
C SER A 29 0.31 7.72 -0.78
N PHE A 30 1.27 6.82 -0.56
CA PHE A 30 2.01 6.67 0.69
C PHE A 30 3.50 6.93 0.44
N ALA A 31 4.06 7.92 1.13
CA ALA A 31 5.45 8.35 0.93
C ALA A 31 6.46 7.34 1.50
N ALA A 32 7.72 7.45 1.05
CA ALA A 32 8.82 6.72 1.67
C ALA A 32 9.09 7.28 3.08
N CYS A 33 9.18 6.40 4.07
CA CYS A 33 9.32 6.81 5.48
C CYS A 33 10.06 5.80 6.37
N GLY A 34 10.60 4.71 5.81
CA GLY A 34 11.30 3.68 6.58
C GLY A 34 10.45 3.15 7.74
N PHE A 35 11.00 3.11 8.96
CA PHE A 35 10.28 2.64 10.15
C PHE A 35 9.13 3.55 10.62
N LEU A 36 9.03 4.79 10.11
CA LEU A 36 7.83 5.63 10.30
C LEU A 36 6.64 5.11 9.46
N GLY A 37 6.80 4.00 8.72
CA GLY A 37 5.72 3.28 8.04
C GLY A 37 4.57 2.88 8.97
N ILE A 38 4.80 2.83 10.30
CA ILE A 38 3.72 2.62 11.28
C ILE A 38 2.65 3.72 11.23
N TYR A 39 3.01 4.96 10.89
CA TYR A 39 2.04 6.04 10.71
C TYR A 39 1.19 5.81 9.46
N HIS A 40 1.77 5.28 8.38
CA HIS A 40 1.02 4.87 7.20
C HIS A 40 0.08 3.70 7.50
N LEU A 41 0.50 2.72 8.30
CA LEU A 41 -0.40 1.64 8.73
C LEU A 41 -1.52 2.14 9.64
N GLY A 42 -1.25 3.10 10.52
CA GLY A 42 -2.29 3.77 11.32
C GLY A 42 -3.31 4.49 10.44
N ALA A 43 -2.83 5.23 9.43
CA ALA A 43 -3.69 5.88 8.44
C ALA A 43 -4.51 4.86 7.64
N ALA A 44 -3.88 3.79 7.15
CA ALA A 44 -4.55 2.71 6.44
C ALA A 44 -5.60 2.01 7.31
N SER A 45 -5.30 1.77 8.60
CA SER A 45 -6.24 1.25 9.58
C SER A 45 -7.46 2.15 9.75
N ALA A 46 -7.24 3.47 9.85
CA ALA A 46 -8.32 4.45 9.95
C ALA A 46 -9.18 4.49 8.68
N LEU A 47 -8.56 4.39 7.50
CA LEU A 47 -9.25 4.29 6.22
C LEU A 47 -10.11 3.02 6.13
N CYS A 48 -9.60 1.86 6.56
CA CYS A 48 -10.38 0.63 6.60
C CYS A 48 -11.59 0.71 7.53
N ARG A 49 -11.46 1.40 8.68
CA ARG A 49 -12.54 1.53 9.67
C ARG A 49 -13.58 2.58 9.30
N HIS A 50 -13.13 3.77 8.90
CA HIS A 50 -13.97 4.95 8.75
C HIS A 50 -14.11 5.42 7.29
N GLY A 51 -13.17 5.06 6.42
CA GLY A 51 -13.07 5.50 5.04
C GLY A 51 -13.59 4.50 4.00
N LYS A 52 -14.44 3.53 4.37
CA LYS A 52 -14.88 2.46 3.44
C LYS A 52 -15.52 2.98 2.16
N GLN A 53 -16.29 4.08 2.22
CA GLN A 53 -16.88 4.68 1.03
C GLN A 53 -15.80 5.37 0.16
N LEU A 54 -14.86 6.08 0.79
CA LEU A 54 -13.71 6.67 0.09
C LEU A 54 -12.89 5.61 -0.65
N LEU A 55 -12.59 4.49 0.02
CA LEU A 55 -11.78 3.40 -0.55
C LEU A 55 -12.44 2.75 -1.77
N LYS A 56 -13.78 2.78 -1.89
CA LYS A 56 -14.48 2.29 -3.09
C LYS A 56 -14.24 3.17 -4.32
N ASP A 57 -13.99 4.46 -4.10
CA ASP A 57 -13.73 5.44 -5.15
C ASP A 57 -12.24 5.55 -5.52
N VAL A 58 -11.34 4.88 -4.76
CA VAL A 58 -9.91 4.83 -5.06
C VAL A 58 -9.63 3.92 -6.25
N LYS A 59 -9.06 4.50 -7.30
CA LYS A 59 -8.69 3.77 -8.53
C LYS A 59 -7.27 3.24 -8.46
N ALA A 60 -6.33 4.08 -8.02
CA ALA A 60 -4.93 3.73 -7.92
C ALA A 60 -4.36 4.00 -6.53
N PHE A 61 -3.45 3.15 -6.12
CA PHE A 61 -2.61 3.25 -4.95
C PHE A 61 -1.18 3.45 -5.41
N ALA A 62 -0.44 4.33 -4.75
CA ALA A 62 0.96 4.55 -5.02
C ALA A 62 1.77 4.48 -3.73
N GLY A 63 3.04 4.08 -3.85
CA GLY A 63 3.96 4.25 -2.73
C GLY A 63 5.41 3.99 -3.05
N ALA A 64 6.26 4.33 -2.10
CA ALA A 64 7.71 4.12 -2.16
C ALA A 64 8.20 3.55 -0.82
N SER A 65 9.21 2.66 -0.85
CA SER A 65 9.78 2.04 0.37
C SER A 65 8.66 1.49 1.30
N ALA A 66 8.67 1.81 2.60
CA ALA A 66 7.61 1.40 3.52
C ALA A 66 6.19 1.80 3.06
N GLY A 67 6.05 2.94 2.36
CA GLY A 67 4.78 3.36 1.80
C GLY A 67 4.24 2.41 0.73
N SER A 68 5.10 1.82 -0.11
CA SER A 68 4.65 0.83 -1.10
C SER A 68 4.17 -0.46 -0.46
N LEU A 69 4.77 -0.87 0.66
CA LEU A 69 4.31 -2.02 1.44
C LEU A 69 2.88 -1.79 1.97
N VAL A 70 2.64 -0.62 2.57
CA VAL A 70 1.31 -0.26 3.10
C VAL A 70 0.30 -0.14 1.96
N ALA A 71 0.66 0.51 0.84
CA ALA A 71 -0.19 0.62 -0.33
C ALA A 71 -0.58 -0.76 -0.87
N SER A 72 0.38 -1.70 -0.94
CA SER A 72 0.16 -3.07 -1.38
C SER A 72 -0.82 -3.81 -0.48
N VAL A 73 -0.65 -3.73 0.84
CA VAL A 73 -1.54 -4.38 1.81
C VAL A 73 -2.93 -3.76 1.78
N LEU A 74 -3.04 -2.43 1.78
CA LEU A 74 -4.34 -1.74 1.75
C LEU A 74 -5.15 -2.05 0.49
N LEU A 75 -4.47 -2.19 -0.66
CA LEU A 75 -5.10 -2.54 -1.93
C LEU A 75 -5.51 -4.02 -1.98
N THR A 76 -4.63 -4.93 -1.57
CA THR A 76 -4.78 -6.36 -1.87
C THR A 76 -5.28 -7.20 -0.69
N ALA A 77 -5.11 -6.72 0.54
CA ALA A 77 -5.49 -7.41 1.77
C ALA A 77 -5.83 -6.43 2.91
N PRO A 78 -6.81 -5.53 2.74
CA PRO A 78 -7.19 -4.54 3.75
C PRO A 78 -7.60 -5.18 5.09
N GLU A 79 -8.08 -6.42 5.08
CA GLU A 79 -8.43 -7.21 6.26
C GLU A 79 -7.20 -7.71 7.05
N LYS A 80 -6.00 -7.64 6.48
CA LYS A 80 -4.74 -8.05 7.12
C LYS A 80 -3.90 -6.87 7.61
N ILE A 81 -4.45 -5.66 7.61
CA ILE A 81 -3.78 -4.45 8.12
C ILE A 81 -3.34 -4.63 9.58
N GLU A 82 -4.17 -5.22 10.43
CA GLU A 82 -3.82 -5.52 11.83
C GLU A 82 -2.66 -6.52 11.93
N LYS A 83 -2.66 -7.59 11.12
CA LYS A 83 -1.54 -8.54 11.05
C LYS A 83 -0.26 -7.86 10.55
N CYS A 84 -0.40 -6.91 9.61
CA CYS A 84 0.72 -6.11 9.12
C CYS A 84 1.29 -5.20 10.21
N ASN A 85 0.44 -4.56 11.03
CA ASN A 85 0.86 -3.80 12.21
C ASN A 85 1.70 -4.65 13.17
N GLU A 86 1.21 -5.83 13.55
CA GLU A 86 1.94 -6.74 14.45
C GLU A 86 3.30 -7.15 13.88
N PHE A 87 3.34 -7.47 12.58
CA PHE A 87 4.60 -7.77 11.90
C PHE A 87 5.56 -6.57 11.96
N THR A 88 5.09 -5.36 11.65
CA THR A 88 5.91 -4.15 11.66
C THR A 88 6.48 -3.85 13.05
N TYR A 89 5.69 -4.02 14.12
CA TYR A 89 6.20 -3.85 15.49
C TYR A 89 7.30 -4.86 15.82
N LYS A 90 7.05 -6.15 15.57
CA LYS A 90 8.05 -7.21 15.82
C LYS A 90 9.31 -7.00 15.00
N PHE A 91 9.16 -6.62 13.73
CA PHE A 91 10.28 -6.34 12.83
C PHE A 91 11.09 -5.13 13.29
N ALA A 92 10.44 -4.04 13.69
CA ALA A 92 11.13 -2.85 14.21
C ALA A 92 11.86 -3.13 15.53
N GLU A 93 11.25 -3.92 16.42
CA GLU A 93 11.89 -4.35 17.66
C GLU A 93 13.11 -5.25 17.40
N GLU A 94 12.95 -6.25 16.52
CA GLU A 94 14.02 -7.16 16.09
C GLU A 94 15.20 -6.40 15.50
N VAL A 95 14.95 -5.46 14.58
CA VAL A 95 15.98 -4.63 13.96
C VAL A 95 16.65 -3.72 15.00
N ARG A 96 15.87 -3.06 15.86
CA ARG A 96 16.43 -2.19 16.92
C ARG A 96 17.28 -2.96 17.94
N GLY A 97 17.00 -4.25 18.13
CA GLY A 97 17.79 -5.14 18.98
C GLY A 97 19.13 -5.57 18.38
N GLN A 98 19.36 -5.34 17.08
CA GLN A 98 20.62 -5.70 16.43
C GLN A 98 21.73 -4.67 16.72
N PRO A 99 23.01 -5.09 16.91
CA PRO A 99 24.14 -4.20 17.23
C PRO A 99 24.33 -3.01 16.27
N PHE A 100 24.04 -3.20 14.98
CA PHE A 100 24.10 -2.16 13.94
C PHE A 100 22.76 -2.00 13.21
N GLY A 101 21.65 -2.33 13.86
CA GLY A 101 20.34 -2.26 13.23
C GLY A 101 20.23 -3.16 11.99
N ALA A 102 19.63 -2.61 10.93
CA ALA A 102 19.40 -3.33 9.68
C ALA A 102 20.69 -3.72 8.93
N VAL A 103 21.82 -3.08 9.23
CA VAL A 103 23.12 -3.35 8.58
C VAL A 103 24.03 -4.27 9.40
N THR A 104 23.47 -4.93 10.41
CA THR A 104 24.20 -5.89 11.24
C THR A 104 24.72 -7.06 10.40
N PRO A 105 26.03 -7.38 10.43
CA PRO A 105 26.57 -8.51 9.70
C PRO A 105 25.87 -9.82 10.05
N GLY A 106 25.44 -10.57 9.04
CA GLY A 106 24.69 -11.83 9.21
C GLY A 106 23.19 -11.66 9.45
N TYR A 107 22.69 -10.44 9.67
CA TYR A 107 21.26 -10.17 9.73
C TYR A 107 20.70 -9.89 8.32
N ASP A 108 19.86 -10.79 7.81
CA ASP A 108 19.21 -10.60 6.51
C ASP A 108 17.88 -9.84 6.64
N PHE A 109 17.99 -8.52 6.69
CA PHE A 109 16.85 -7.60 6.73
C PHE A 109 15.84 -7.87 5.60
N MET A 110 16.33 -8.13 4.39
CA MET A 110 15.50 -8.29 3.20
C MET A 110 14.78 -9.64 3.17
N ALA A 111 15.44 -10.72 3.59
CA ALA A 111 14.78 -12.02 3.74
C ALA A 111 13.69 -11.97 4.81
N ARG A 112 13.96 -11.29 5.94
CA ARG A 112 12.97 -11.13 7.01
C ARG A 112 11.74 -10.33 6.54
N LEU A 113 11.96 -9.24 5.83
CA LEU A 113 10.89 -8.43 5.24
C LEU A 113 10.09 -9.21 4.20
N ARG A 114 10.78 -9.95 3.32
CA ARG A 114 10.17 -10.82 2.31
C ARG A 114 9.25 -11.86 2.93
N GLY A 115 9.72 -12.58 3.95
CA GLY A 115 8.90 -13.57 4.66
C GLY A 115 7.63 -12.97 5.29
N GLY A 116 7.71 -11.71 5.74
CA GLY A 116 6.54 -10.94 6.17
C GLY A 116 5.53 -10.72 5.05
N MET A 117 6.00 -10.22 3.91
CA MET A 117 5.15 -9.97 2.73
C MET A 117 4.52 -11.25 2.19
N GLU A 118 5.28 -12.35 2.15
CA GLU A 118 4.79 -13.68 1.77
C GLU A 118 3.72 -14.22 2.74
N SER A 119 3.77 -13.84 4.02
CA SER A 119 2.75 -14.23 5.01
C SER A 119 1.49 -13.36 4.97
N ILE A 120 1.63 -12.11 4.52
CA ILE A 120 0.55 -11.11 4.54
C ILE A 120 -0.19 -11.10 3.21
N LEU A 121 0.50 -10.95 2.08
CA LEU A 121 -0.14 -10.79 0.78
C LEU A 121 -0.84 -12.10 0.33
N PRO A 122 -2.03 -12.02 -0.29
CA PRO A 122 -2.71 -13.19 -0.86
C PRO A 122 -1.94 -13.74 -2.07
N SER A 123 -2.30 -14.95 -2.52
CA SER A 123 -1.68 -15.60 -3.68
C SER A 123 -1.89 -14.82 -4.98
N ASN A 124 -3.05 -14.18 -5.15
CA ASN A 124 -3.41 -13.37 -6.31
C ASN A 124 -3.10 -11.87 -6.13
N ALA A 125 -2.22 -11.49 -5.19
CA ALA A 125 -1.92 -10.08 -4.92
C ALA A 125 -1.42 -9.31 -6.15
N HIS A 126 -0.65 -9.96 -7.01
CA HIS A 126 -0.11 -9.38 -8.26
C HIS A 126 -1.21 -9.03 -9.27
N GLU A 127 -2.25 -9.87 -9.38
CA GLU A 127 -3.44 -9.61 -10.21
C GLU A 127 -4.24 -8.42 -9.69
N LEU A 128 -4.43 -8.35 -8.36
CA LEU A 128 -5.15 -7.24 -7.71
C LEU A 128 -4.38 -5.91 -7.81
N ALA A 129 -3.05 -5.99 -7.85
CA ALA A 129 -2.15 -4.86 -7.95
C ALA A 129 -1.95 -4.36 -9.39
N HIS A 130 -2.21 -5.19 -10.40
CA HIS A 130 -1.98 -4.85 -11.80
C HIS A 130 -2.75 -3.58 -12.19
N ASP A 131 -2.02 -2.58 -12.71
CA ASP A 131 -2.50 -1.24 -13.10
C ASP A 131 -3.20 -0.43 -11.99
N ARG A 132 -3.15 -0.93 -10.74
CA ARG A 132 -3.79 -0.30 -9.57
C ARG A 132 -2.79 0.04 -8.48
N LEU A 133 -1.64 -0.62 -8.44
CA LEU A 133 -0.54 -0.28 -7.56
C LEU A 133 0.59 0.33 -8.38
N HIS A 134 1.11 1.46 -7.94
CA HIS A 134 2.24 2.14 -8.54
C HIS A 134 3.38 2.23 -7.53
N VAL A 135 4.43 1.45 -7.74
CA VAL A 135 5.60 1.44 -6.86
C VAL A 135 6.69 2.30 -7.46
N SER A 136 7.07 3.35 -6.72
CA SER A 136 8.21 4.20 -7.10
C SER A 136 9.51 3.56 -6.63
N ILE A 137 10.40 3.30 -7.58
CA ILE A 137 11.69 2.65 -7.39
C ILE A 137 12.78 3.58 -7.90
N THR A 138 13.83 3.77 -7.11
CA THR A 138 15.00 4.53 -7.53
C THR A 138 16.12 3.57 -7.87
N ASN A 139 16.69 3.71 -9.07
CA ASN A 139 17.93 3.05 -9.42
C ASN A 139 19.07 3.69 -8.62
N THR A 140 19.72 2.93 -7.74
CA THR A 140 20.76 3.48 -6.86
C THR A 140 22.05 3.82 -7.59
N LYS A 141 22.31 3.22 -8.76
CA LYS A 141 23.49 3.47 -9.59
C LYS A 141 23.33 4.73 -10.45
N THR A 142 22.16 4.91 -11.08
CA THR A 142 21.91 6.05 -11.97
C THR A 142 21.22 7.23 -11.28
N GLY A 143 20.58 7.01 -10.13
CA GLY A 143 19.76 7.99 -9.41
C GLY A 143 18.39 8.22 -10.04
N GLU A 144 18.05 7.52 -11.12
CA GLU A 144 16.79 7.70 -11.84
C GLU A 144 15.62 7.02 -11.12
N ASN A 145 14.43 7.61 -11.22
CA ASN A 145 13.21 7.09 -10.63
C ASN A 145 12.29 6.47 -11.69
N TYR A 146 11.70 5.34 -11.33
CA TYR A 146 10.80 4.56 -12.18
C TYR A 146 9.53 4.23 -11.40
N LEU A 147 8.40 4.22 -12.10
CA LEU A 147 7.12 3.84 -11.55
C LEU A 147 6.68 2.51 -12.15
N VAL A 148 6.61 1.47 -11.32
CA VAL A 148 6.22 0.11 -11.74
C VAL A 148 4.77 -0.14 -11.36
N SER A 149 3.95 -0.58 -12.32
CA SER A 149 2.53 -0.92 -12.09
C SER A 149 2.08 -2.28 -12.62
N SER A 150 2.99 -3.04 -13.23
CA SER A 150 2.73 -4.37 -13.75
C SER A 150 3.60 -5.39 -13.03
N PHE A 151 2.96 -6.44 -12.52
CA PHE A 151 3.59 -7.51 -11.75
C PHE A 151 3.17 -8.86 -12.36
N PRO A 152 4.04 -9.53 -13.15
CA PRO A 152 3.70 -10.80 -13.80
C PRO A 152 3.41 -11.95 -12.83
N SER A 153 4.01 -11.91 -11.65
CA SER A 153 3.81 -12.89 -10.58
C SER A 153 3.75 -12.23 -9.21
N ARG A 154 3.30 -12.99 -8.21
CA ARG A 154 3.32 -12.57 -6.80
C ARG A 154 4.75 -12.33 -6.32
N GLU A 155 5.68 -13.15 -6.78
CA GLU A 155 7.10 -13.03 -6.48
C GLU A 155 7.68 -11.73 -7.06
N ASP A 156 7.27 -11.32 -8.25
CA ASP A 156 7.66 -10.04 -8.86
C ASP A 156 7.10 -8.85 -8.09
N LEU A 157 5.86 -8.94 -7.58
CA LEU A 157 5.30 -7.93 -6.68
C LEU A 157 6.09 -7.83 -5.37
N ILE A 158 6.47 -8.96 -4.76
CA ILE A 158 7.17 -8.97 -3.47
C ILE A 158 8.62 -8.49 -3.61
N LYS A 159 9.30 -8.87 -4.69
CA LYS A 159 10.66 -8.40 -4.98
C LYS A 159 10.67 -7.00 -5.57
N VAL A 160 9.52 -6.54 -6.07
CA VAL A 160 9.35 -5.35 -6.91
C VAL A 160 10.40 -5.32 -8.02
N THR A 161 10.53 -6.45 -8.74
CA THR A 161 11.42 -6.57 -9.90
C THR A 161 10.65 -6.20 -11.15
N GLY A 162 11.07 -5.13 -11.84
CA GLY A 162 10.57 -4.79 -13.17
C GLY A 162 11.41 -5.45 -14.27
N PRO A 163 10.92 -5.52 -15.53
CA PRO A 163 11.68 -6.08 -16.67
C PRO A 163 13.01 -5.37 -16.97
N HIS A 164 13.27 -4.21 -16.34
CA HIS A 164 14.51 -3.44 -16.42
C HIS A 164 15.26 -3.31 -15.07
N PHE A 165 14.83 -4.02 -14.02
CA PHE A 165 15.41 -3.92 -12.68
C PHE A 165 15.85 -5.28 -12.17
N THR A 166 17.15 -5.44 -11.96
CA THR A 166 17.70 -6.62 -11.30
C THR A 166 17.75 -6.41 -9.80
N LEU A 167 17.76 -7.49 -9.01
CA LEU A 167 17.94 -7.43 -7.55
C LEU A 167 19.22 -6.68 -7.14
N GLU A 168 20.21 -6.57 -8.04
CA GLU A 168 21.45 -5.82 -7.83
C GLU A 168 21.25 -4.30 -7.84
N ASP A 169 20.17 -3.80 -8.45
CA ASP A 169 19.86 -2.36 -8.56
C ASP A 169 19.03 -1.83 -7.38
N ILE A 170 18.50 -2.75 -6.55
CA ILE A 170 17.81 -2.47 -5.27
C ILE A 170 18.82 -2.50 -4.09
N SER A 171 20.09 -2.82 -4.37
CA SER A 171 21.13 -2.94 -3.36
C SER A 171 21.41 -1.61 -2.64
N LYS A 172 21.14 -1.63 -1.33
CA LYS A 172 21.49 -0.64 -0.28
C LYS A 172 20.54 0.54 -0.09
N CYS A 173 19.41 0.29 0.56
CA CYS A 173 18.90 1.16 1.62
C CYS A 173 19.04 0.43 2.95
#